data_AF-A0A435FFV6-F1
#
_entry.id   AF-A0A435FFV6-F1
#
_cell.length_a   1.000
_cell.length_b   1.000
_cell.length_c   1.000
_cell.angle_alpha   90.00
_cell.angle_beta   90.00
_cell.angle_gamma   90.00
#
_symmetry.space_group_name_H-M   'P 1'
#
loop_
_entity.id
_entity.type
_entity.pdbx_description
1 polymer ?
#
loop_
_entity_poly.entity_id
_entity_poly.type
_entity_poly.pdbx_seq_one_letter_code
_entity_poly.pdbx_strand_id
1 'polypeptide(L)'
;VVLLHGWPDDATTYARISPVLHEAGFRTFSPWLRGFGPTSFLSKETMRSGEIAAMAQDVLDFADALGISRFAVVGHDWGARISYLLASVFPDRIKCCAALSLGWQPGKPATPTPEQAKAFWYQWFMATARGAEFVRKNGKEFARYQWDSWGPSGWFDDAIFDGVASSFENPDWADVTLHSYRVRWEEAEPDPRYAELARRQATVKIITVPILTLHGGDDRVVFAQSSEGLEEHFTAFYRRVVLG
;
A
#
# COMPACT_ATOMS: atom_id res chain seq x y z
N VAL A 1 -9.71 9.44 10.46
CA VAL A 1 -8.75 8.35 10.19
C VAL A 1 -8.82 8.07 8.71
N VAL A 2 -7.70 8.20 8.01
CA VAL A 2 -7.62 7.82 6.59
C VAL A 2 -7.23 6.34 6.53
N LEU A 3 -8.01 5.53 5.83
CA LEU A 3 -7.86 4.09 5.72
C LEU A 3 -7.44 3.74 4.29
N LEU A 4 -6.22 3.22 4.14
CA LEU A 4 -5.56 3.05 2.85
C LEU A 4 -5.46 1.57 2.50
N HIS A 5 -6.06 1.18 1.39
CA HIS A 5 -6.03 -0.20 0.93
C HIS A 5 -4.69 -0.56 0.28
N GLY A 6 -4.51 -1.85 0.01
CA GLY A 6 -3.35 -2.45 -0.63
C GLY A 6 -3.61 -2.86 -2.07
N TRP A 7 -2.70 -3.67 -2.62
CA TRP A 7 -2.86 -4.30 -3.92
C TRP A 7 -2.83 -5.84 -3.80
N PRO A 8 -3.65 -6.57 -4.57
CA PRO A 8 -4.79 -6.08 -5.37
C PRO A 8 -6.04 -6.05 -4.49
N ASP A 9 -6.38 -4.92 -3.90
CA ASP A 9 -7.58 -4.73 -3.05
C ASP A 9 -8.24 -3.37 -3.38
N ASP A 10 -9.24 -2.92 -2.61
CA ASP A 10 -9.87 -1.61 -2.81
C ASP A 10 -10.34 -0.92 -1.52
N ALA A 11 -11.01 0.24 -1.63
CA ALA A 11 -11.45 1.00 -0.46
C ALA A 11 -12.39 0.23 0.49
N THR A 12 -13.03 -0.84 0.02
CA THR A 12 -13.98 -1.64 0.79
C THR A 12 -13.33 -2.59 1.78
N THR A 13 -11.99 -2.80 1.74
CA THR A 13 -11.23 -3.58 2.74
C THR A 13 -11.62 -3.20 4.18
N TYR A 14 -11.87 -1.91 4.41
CA TYR A 14 -12.14 -1.37 5.73
C TYR A 14 -13.64 -1.26 6.06
N ALA A 15 -14.54 -1.81 5.25
CA ALA A 15 -15.98 -1.75 5.48
C ALA A 15 -16.38 -2.35 6.83
N ARG A 16 -15.70 -3.42 7.27
CA ARG A 16 -15.95 -4.06 8.57
C ARG A 16 -15.25 -3.37 9.75
N ILE A 17 -14.20 -2.59 9.48
CA ILE A 17 -13.41 -1.89 10.51
C ILE A 17 -14.00 -0.49 10.78
N SER A 18 -14.55 0.16 9.76
CA SER A 18 -15.06 1.53 9.86
C SER A 18 -16.13 1.71 10.96
N PRO A 19 -17.13 0.82 11.11
CA PRO A 19 -18.13 0.95 12.18
C PRO A 19 -17.53 0.92 13.58
N VAL A 20 -16.54 0.06 13.83
CA VAL A 20 -15.85 -0.03 15.13
C VAL A 20 -15.10 1.27 15.44
N LEU A 21 -14.49 1.89 14.43
CA LEU A 21 -13.85 3.19 14.58
C LEU A 21 -14.88 4.31 14.80
N HIS A 22 -16.05 4.24 14.17
CA HIS A 22 -17.14 5.21 14.37
C HIS A 22 -17.70 5.13 15.79
N GLU A 23 -17.90 3.93 16.33
CA GLU A 23 -18.32 3.71 17.72
C GLU A 23 -17.30 4.27 18.72
N ALA A 24 -16.01 4.21 18.39
CA ALA A 24 -14.94 4.84 19.15
C ALA A 24 -14.82 6.37 18.93
N GLY A 25 -15.75 6.99 18.19
CA GLY A 25 -15.82 8.44 17.98
C GLY A 25 -14.95 8.97 16.83
N PHE A 26 -14.38 8.11 15.99
CA PHE A 26 -13.57 8.53 14.85
C PHE A 26 -14.41 8.69 13.58
N ARG A 27 -14.16 9.75 12.83
CA ARG A 27 -14.58 9.84 11.42
C ARG A 27 -13.59 9.11 10.53
N THR A 28 -14.05 8.22 9.65
CA THR A 28 -13.19 7.50 8.70
C THR A 28 -13.34 8.01 7.27
N PHE A 29 -12.26 7.87 6.49
CA PHE A 29 -12.22 8.11 5.05
C PHE A 29 -11.43 6.98 4.40
N SER A 30 -12.04 6.26 3.47
CA SER A 30 -11.40 5.17 2.73
C SER A 30 -11.39 5.53 1.23
N PRO A 31 -10.39 6.29 0.74
CA PRO A 31 -10.31 6.58 -0.67
C PRO A 31 -9.86 5.35 -1.46
N TRP A 32 -10.36 5.21 -2.69
CA TRP A 32 -9.72 4.33 -3.68
C TRP A 32 -8.40 4.99 -4.12
N LEU A 33 -7.31 4.25 -4.07
CA LEU A 33 -6.02 4.69 -4.59
C LEU A 33 -6.11 4.92 -6.11
N ARG A 34 -5.19 5.73 -6.65
CA ARG A 34 -5.07 5.93 -8.11
C ARG A 34 -5.08 4.60 -8.86
N GLY A 35 -5.85 4.51 -9.94
CA GLY A 35 -6.00 3.28 -10.71
C GLY A 35 -6.95 2.25 -10.10
N PHE A 36 -7.72 2.58 -9.05
CA PHE A 36 -8.74 1.68 -8.50
C PHE A 36 -10.10 2.35 -8.46
N GLY A 37 -11.15 1.54 -8.64
CA GLY A 37 -12.54 1.95 -8.50
C GLY A 37 -12.83 3.23 -9.29
N PRO A 38 -13.53 4.22 -8.69
CA PRO A 38 -13.90 5.45 -9.39
C PRO A 38 -12.78 6.51 -9.45
N THR A 39 -11.62 6.31 -8.81
CA THR A 39 -10.54 7.30 -8.81
C THR A 39 -9.92 7.40 -10.21
N SER A 40 -9.84 8.61 -10.76
CA SER A 40 -9.39 8.85 -12.14
C SER A 40 -8.40 10.00 -12.24
N PHE A 41 -7.54 9.93 -13.26
CA PHE A 41 -6.64 11.03 -13.62
C PHE A 41 -7.39 12.10 -14.42
N LEU A 42 -7.24 13.37 -14.05
CA LEU A 42 -7.91 14.48 -14.73
C LEU A 42 -7.36 14.75 -16.14
N SER A 43 -6.11 14.36 -16.41
CA SER A 43 -5.45 14.55 -17.71
C SER A 43 -4.89 13.24 -18.23
N LYS A 44 -5.11 12.97 -19.52
CA LYS A 44 -4.55 11.81 -20.21
C LYS A 44 -3.03 11.85 -20.35
N GLU A 45 -2.42 13.03 -20.27
CA GLU A 45 -0.97 13.21 -20.31
C GLU A 45 -0.31 12.92 -18.95
N THR A 46 -1.12 12.77 -17.90
CA THR A 46 -0.59 12.42 -16.58
C THR A 46 -0.06 10.99 -16.60
N MET A 47 1.20 10.82 -16.22
CA MET A 47 1.79 9.50 -16.03
C MET A 47 1.00 8.69 -14.99
N ARG A 48 0.74 7.42 -15.31
CA ARG A 48 0.09 6.43 -14.41
C ARG A 48 1.11 5.91 -13.41
N SER A 49 1.70 6.81 -12.65
CA SER A 49 2.72 6.44 -11.67
C SER A 49 2.09 5.63 -10.54
N GLY A 50 2.58 4.40 -10.38
CA GLY A 50 2.34 3.53 -9.24
C GLY A 50 3.30 3.70 -8.06
N GLU A 51 4.08 4.78 -8.02
CA GLU A 51 5.01 5.01 -6.91
C GLU A 51 4.28 5.32 -5.60
N ILE A 52 4.83 4.81 -4.51
CA ILE A 52 4.33 5.10 -3.15
C ILE A 52 4.38 6.60 -2.84
N ALA A 53 5.41 7.30 -3.31
CA ALA A 53 5.51 8.76 -3.15
C ALA A 53 4.34 9.48 -3.84
N ALA A 54 3.95 9.01 -5.03
CA ALA A 54 2.84 9.57 -5.77
C ALA A 54 1.50 9.35 -5.04
N MET A 55 1.26 8.13 -4.56
CA MET A 55 0.07 7.80 -3.78
C MET A 55 0.02 8.52 -2.43
N ALA A 56 1.17 8.75 -1.78
CA ALA A 56 1.23 9.54 -0.56
C ALA A 56 0.88 11.01 -0.81
N GLN A 57 1.31 11.58 -1.94
CA GLN A 57 0.90 12.92 -2.32
C GLN A 57 -0.62 12.99 -2.54
N ASP A 58 -1.23 12.00 -3.19
CA ASP A 58 -2.69 11.96 -3.36
C ASP A 58 -3.44 11.98 -2.03
N VAL A 59 -2.92 11.30 -1.00
CA VAL A 59 -3.52 11.29 0.34
C VAL A 59 -3.43 12.66 1.01
N LEU A 60 -2.33 13.39 0.82
CA LEU A 60 -2.20 14.76 1.32
C LEU A 60 -3.15 15.70 0.59
N ASP A 61 -3.21 15.62 -0.74
CA ASP A 61 -4.10 16.45 -1.57
C ASP A 61 -5.58 16.16 -1.25
N PHE A 62 -5.92 14.89 -1.04
CA PHE A 62 -7.25 14.47 -0.58
C PHE A 62 -7.59 15.06 0.80
N ALA A 63 -6.66 14.99 1.75
CA ALA A 63 -6.86 15.58 3.08
C ALA A 63 -7.01 17.10 3.01
N ASP A 64 -6.21 17.77 2.18
CA ASP A 64 -6.26 19.23 1.98
C ASP A 64 -7.58 19.67 1.35
N ALA A 65 -8.07 18.94 0.34
CA ALA A 65 -9.37 19.18 -0.28
C ALA A 65 -10.55 19.05 0.71
N LEU A 66 -10.39 18.24 1.75
CA LEU A 66 -11.36 18.07 2.84
C LEU A 66 -11.14 19.04 4.02
N GLY A 67 -10.12 19.90 3.96
CA GLY A 67 -9.75 20.80 5.05
C GLY A 67 -9.16 20.11 6.28
N ILE A 68 -8.58 18.91 6.11
CA ILE A 68 -8.03 18.09 7.19
C ILE A 68 -6.52 18.31 7.31
N SER A 69 -6.13 19.19 8.22
CA SER A 69 -4.72 19.52 8.46
C SER A 69 -3.95 18.40 9.17
N ARG A 70 -4.57 17.61 10.05
CA ARG A 70 -3.89 16.55 10.80
C ARG A 70 -4.78 15.33 11.05
N PHE A 71 -4.32 14.13 10.70
CA PHE A 71 -5.11 12.90 10.76
C PHE A 71 -4.31 11.68 11.23
N ALA A 72 -5.02 10.66 11.72
CA ALA A 72 -4.45 9.32 11.90
C ALA A 72 -4.61 8.54 10.59
N VAL A 73 -3.65 7.66 10.30
CA VAL A 73 -3.65 6.83 9.08
C VAL A 73 -3.57 5.35 9.43
N VAL A 74 -4.31 4.52 8.71
CA VAL A 74 -4.23 3.06 8.79
C VAL A 74 -4.02 2.56 7.37
N GLY A 75 -3.08 1.64 7.16
CA GLY A 75 -2.82 1.11 5.83
C GLY A 75 -2.35 -0.33 5.84
N HIS A 76 -2.75 -1.12 4.84
CA HIS A 76 -2.24 -2.47 4.60
C HIS A 76 -1.53 -2.54 3.24
N ASP A 77 -0.49 -3.38 3.12
CA ASP A 77 0.30 -3.54 1.89
C ASP A 77 0.75 -2.17 1.29
N TRP A 78 0.32 -1.76 0.10
CA TRP A 78 0.64 -0.44 -0.46
C TRP A 78 0.22 0.69 0.49
N GLY A 79 -0.96 0.59 1.07
CA GLY A 79 -1.45 1.49 2.12
C GLY A 79 -0.52 1.59 3.31
N ALA A 80 0.11 0.48 3.74
CA ALA A 80 1.09 0.50 4.82
C ALA A 80 2.37 1.26 4.41
N ARG A 81 2.87 1.04 3.19
CA ARG A 81 4.02 1.80 2.66
C ARG A 81 3.72 3.30 2.57
N ILE A 82 2.53 3.66 2.10
CA ILE A 82 2.06 5.05 2.06
C ILE A 82 2.00 5.63 3.48
N SER A 83 1.43 4.88 4.42
CA SER A 83 1.28 5.32 5.82
C SER A 83 2.63 5.59 6.48
N TYR A 84 3.61 4.71 6.28
CA TYR A 84 4.97 4.95 6.78
C TYR A 84 5.62 6.16 6.12
N LEU A 85 5.51 6.34 4.79
CA LEU A 85 6.05 7.51 4.10
C LEU A 85 5.44 8.80 4.68
N LEU A 86 4.12 8.84 4.86
CA LEU A 86 3.44 9.98 5.45
C LEU A 86 3.94 10.26 6.87
N ALA A 87 4.03 9.23 7.71
CA ALA A 87 4.50 9.36 9.09
C ALA A 87 5.97 9.77 9.18
N SER A 88 6.81 9.34 8.23
CA SER A 88 8.25 9.61 8.22
C SER A 88 8.58 10.99 7.65
N VAL A 89 7.86 11.44 6.62
CA VAL A 89 8.18 12.67 5.89
C VAL A 89 7.30 13.86 6.32
N PHE A 90 6.11 13.61 6.83
CA PHE A 90 5.14 14.64 7.23
C PHE A 90 4.63 14.43 8.66
N PRO A 91 5.51 14.36 9.67
CA PRO A 91 5.12 14.07 11.05
C PRO A 91 4.09 15.07 11.62
N ASP A 92 4.12 16.33 11.17
CA ASP A 92 3.15 17.35 11.60
C ASP A 92 1.73 17.10 11.08
N ARG A 93 1.60 16.37 9.97
CA ARG A 93 0.32 16.00 9.36
C ARG A 93 -0.27 14.73 9.98
N ILE A 94 0.55 13.89 10.61
CA ILE A 94 0.14 12.57 11.09
C ILE A 94 0.03 12.54 12.62
N LYS A 95 -1.13 12.09 13.13
CA LYS A 95 -1.37 11.93 14.58
C LYS A 95 -0.75 10.64 15.11
N CYS A 96 -1.01 9.55 14.40
CA CYS A 96 -0.51 8.20 14.63
C CYS A 96 -0.75 7.37 13.37
N CYS A 97 -0.04 6.25 13.26
CA CYS A 97 -0.16 5.33 12.13
C CYS A 97 -0.30 3.89 12.60
N ALA A 98 -1.21 3.14 11.97
CA ALA A 98 -1.21 1.68 12.04
C ALA A 98 -0.87 1.10 10.67
N ALA A 99 0.19 0.30 10.58
CA ALA A 99 0.66 -0.32 9.36
C ALA A 99 0.47 -1.84 9.45
N LEU A 100 -0.23 -2.40 8.46
CA LEU A 100 -0.63 -3.80 8.43
C LEU A 100 0.15 -4.57 7.36
N SER A 101 0.56 -5.79 7.69
CA SER A 101 1.28 -6.75 6.81
C SER A 101 2.68 -6.32 6.37
N LEU A 102 3.16 -5.15 6.76
CA LEU A 102 4.48 -4.63 6.38
C LEU A 102 5.17 -3.87 7.53
N GLY A 103 6.46 -4.17 7.72
CA GLY A 103 7.37 -3.37 8.53
C GLY A 103 7.87 -2.12 7.81
N TRP A 104 8.49 -1.20 8.57
CA TRP A 104 9.19 -0.05 8.02
C TRP A 104 10.41 -0.51 7.19
N GLN A 105 10.60 0.10 6.03
CA GLN A 105 11.71 -0.21 5.11
C GLN A 105 12.46 1.09 4.80
N PRO A 106 13.47 1.46 5.63
CA PRO A 106 14.21 2.70 5.42
C PRO A 106 15.13 2.60 4.21
N GLY A 107 15.05 3.57 3.31
CA GLY A 107 15.91 3.65 2.13
C GLY A 107 15.46 2.81 0.95
N LYS A 108 16.41 2.49 0.07
CA LYS A 108 16.16 1.67 -1.13
C LYS A 108 15.87 0.22 -0.70
N PRO A 109 14.88 -0.46 -1.30
CA PRO A 109 14.64 -1.87 -1.03
C PRO A 109 15.89 -2.71 -1.28
N ALA A 110 16.27 -3.53 -0.29
CA ALA A 110 17.31 -4.53 -0.48
C ALA A 110 16.80 -5.66 -1.37
N THR A 111 17.72 -6.36 -2.05
CA THR A 111 17.39 -7.61 -2.74
C THR A 111 16.89 -8.62 -1.72
N PRO A 112 15.69 -9.20 -1.91
CA PRO A 112 15.12 -10.14 -0.94
C PRO A 112 15.90 -11.46 -0.91
N THR A 113 15.75 -12.22 0.17
CA THR A 113 16.26 -13.60 0.22
C THR A 113 15.60 -14.45 -0.88
N PRO A 114 16.22 -15.56 -1.34
CA PRO A 114 15.61 -16.42 -2.35
C PRO A 114 14.22 -16.94 -1.95
N GLU A 115 13.96 -17.15 -0.66
CA GLU A 115 12.66 -17.56 -0.16
C GLU A 115 11.61 -16.46 -0.30
N GLN A 116 11.94 -15.23 0.14
CA GLN A 116 11.06 -14.07 -0.02
C GLN A 116 10.88 -13.70 -1.50
N ALA A 117 11.90 -13.90 -2.34
CA ALA A 117 11.83 -13.69 -3.78
C ALA A 117 10.84 -14.65 -4.45
N LYS A 118 10.72 -15.90 -3.97
CA LYS A 118 9.70 -16.85 -4.45
C LYS A 118 8.29 -16.39 -4.07
N ALA A 119 8.07 -15.90 -2.85
CA ALA A 119 6.79 -15.30 -2.47
C ALA A 119 6.46 -14.05 -3.32
N PHE A 120 7.48 -13.31 -3.72
CA PHE A 120 7.39 -12.16 -4.64
C PHE A 120 7.40 -12.50 -6.13
N TRP A 121 7.18 -13.76 -6.53
CA TRP A 121 7.27 -14.19 -7.94
C TRP A 121 6.52 -13.26 -8.91
N TYR A 122 5.35 -12.78 -8.50
CA TYR A 122 4.44 -11.94 -9.27
C TYR A 122 5.09 -10.59 -9.63
N GLN A 123 5.98 -10.07 -8.79
CA GLN A 123 6.70 -8.82 -9.04
C GLN A 123 7.69 -8.98 -10.20
N TRP A 124 8.43 -10.09 -10.23
CA TRP A 124 9.34 -10.43 -11.34
C TRP A 124 8.57 -10.73 -12.62
N PHE A 125 7.43 -11.41 -12.50
CA PHE A 125 6.55 -11.70 -13.63
C PHE A 125 6.11 -10.39 -14.32
N MET A 126 5.61 -9.42 -13.55
CA MET A 126 5.19 -8.10 -14.04
C MET A 126 6.33 -7.24 -14.61
N ALA A 127 7.57 -7.48 -14.19
CA ALA A 127 8.74 -6.80 -14.77
C ALA A 127 8.95 -7.20 -16.24
N THR A 128 8.66 -8.45 -16.60
CA THR A 128 8.79 -8.91 -17.99
C THR A 128 7.74 -8.27 -18.92
N ALA A 129 8.08 -8.14 -20.21
CA ALA A 129 7.12 -7.68 -21.21
C ALA A 129 5.88 -8.60 -21.33
N ARG A 130 6.09 -9.93 -21.28
CA ARG A 130 5.02 -10.93 -21.38
C ARG A 130 4.11 -10.92 -20.16
N GLY A 131 4.67 -10.83 -18.96
CA GLY A 131 3.86 -10.74 -17.75
C GLY A 131 3.07 -9.45 -17.66
N ALA A 132 3.63 -8.33 -18.13
CA ALA A 132 2.87 -7.09 -18.25
C ALA A 132 1.72 -7.16 -19.26
N GLU A 133 1.93 -7.82 -20.41
CA GLU A 133 0.86 -8.09 -21.36
C GLU A 133 -0.24 -8.97 -20.73
N PHE A 134 0.16 -10.01 -19.98
CA PHE A 134 -0.77 -10.88 -19.27
C PHE A 134 -1.62 -10.09 -18.27
N VAL A 135 -1.00 -9.25 -17.42
CA VAL A 135 -1.73 -8.45 -16.42
C VAL A 135 -2.69 -7.46 -17.07
N ARG A 136 -2.33 -6.84 -18.20
CA ARG A 136 -3.26 -5.96 -18.93
C ARG A 136 -4.48 -6.68 -19.48
N LYS A 137 -4.32 -7.94 -19.92
CA LYS A 137 -5.41 -8.73 -20.51
C LYS A 137 -6.24 -9.45 -19.46
N ASN A 138 -5.61 -9.88 -18.36
CA ASN A 138 -6.17 -10.83 -17.40
C ASN A 138 -6.06 -10.30 -15.96
N GLY A 139 -6.20 -8.99 -15.74
CA GLY A 139 -5.96 -8.34 -14.44
C GLY A 139 -6.80 -8.94 -13.29
N LYS A 140 -8.10 -9.19 -13.53
CA LYS A 140 -8.98 -9.84 -12.55
C LYS A 140 -8.53 -11.27 -12.22
N GLU A 141 -8.21 -12.08 -13.22
CA GLU A 141 -7.71 -13.45 -13.01
C GLU A 141 -6.38 -13.45 -12.25
N PHE A 142 -5.48 -12.54 -12.62
CA PHE A 142 -4.20 -12.37 -11.93
C PHE A 142 -4.39 -11.98 -10.47
N ALA A 143 -5.25 -11.01 -10.18
CA ALA A 143 -5.58 -10.61 -8.82
C ALA A 143 -6.22 -11.75 -8.01
N ARG A 144 -7.09 -12.57 -8.64
CA ARG A 144 -7.69 -13.74 -8.00
C ARG A 144 -6.63 -14.73 -7.54
N TYR A 145 -5.66 -15.02 -8.39
CA TYR A 145 -4.55 -15.91 -8.04
C TYR A 145 -3.76 -15.39 -6.82
N GLN A 146 -3.58 -14.07 -6.71
CA GLN A 146 -2.94 -13.48 -5.54
C GLN A 146 -3.77 -13.72 -4.28
N TRP A 147 -5.08 -13.43 -4.31
CA TRP A 147 -5.96 -13.67 -3.16
C TRP A 147 -5.95 -15.14 -2.72
N ASP A 148 -6.07 -16.07 -3.66
CA ASP A 148 -6.08 -17.52 -3.39
C ASP A 148 -4.73 -18.01 -2.80
N SER A 149 -3.61 -17.38 -3.18
CA SER A 149 -2.27 -17.80 -2.73
C SER A 149 -1.83 -17.13 -1.42
N TRP A 150 -2.32 -15.93 -1.13
CA TRP A 150 -1.87 -15.10 -0.03
C TRP A 150 -2.66 -15.27 1.26
N GLY A 151 -3.98 -15.45 1.13
CA GLY A 151 -4.88 -15.59 2.26
C GLY A 151 -4.98 -17.04 2.78
N PRO A 152 -5.30 -17.25 4.07
CA PRO A 152 -5.73 -18.56 4.54
C PRO A 152 -7.05 -18.98 3.88
N SER A 153 -7.26 -20.29 3.75
CA SER A 153 -8.49 -20.82 3.16
C SER A 153 -9.73 -20.39 3.95
N GLY A 154 -10.80 -19.99 3.27
CA GLY A 154 -12.08 -19.61 3.86
C GLY A 154 -12.18 -18.17 4.38
N TRP A 155 -11.18 -17.31 4.14
CA TRP A 155 -11.20 -15.91 4.56
C TRP A 155 -12.05 -14.98 3.69
N PHE A 156 -12.31 -15.38 2.45
CA PHE A 156 -13.18 -14.68 1.53
C PHE A 156 -13.98 -15.70 0.72
N ASP A 157 -15.09 -15.25 0.13
CA ASP A 157 -15.84 -15.98 -0.87
C ASP A 157 -15.79 -15.25 -2.22
N ASP A 158 -16.38 -15.86 -3.25
CA ASP A 158 -16.40 -15.28 -4.58
C ASP A 158 -17.13 -13.94 -4.63
N ALA A 159 -18.15 -13.74 -3.79
CA ALA A 159 -18.90 -12.49 -3.74
C ALA A 159 -18.05 -11.33 -3.20
N ILE A 160 -17.25 -11.56 -2.16
CA ILE A 160 -16.29 -10.58 -1.64
C ILE A 160 -15.25 -10.26 -2.72
N PHE A 161 -14.66 -11.27 -3.34
CA PHE A 161 -13.66 -11.05 -4.38
C PHE A 161 -14.24 -10.28 -5.57
N ASP A 162 -15.42 -10.66 -6.06
CA ASP A 162 -16.06 -9.99 -7.21
C ASP A 162 -16.42 -8.54 -6.91
N GLY A 163 -16.83 -8.24 -5.67
CA GLY A 163 -17.06 -6.88 -5.22
C GLY A 163 -15.81 -6.00 -5.35
N VAL A 164 -14.68 -6.49 -4.83
CA VAL A 164 -13.39 -5.78 -4.93
C VAL A 164 -12.85 -5.76 -6.36
N ALA A 165 -13.01 -6.85 -7.10
CA ALA A 165 -12.46 -6.99 -8.44
C ALA A 165 -13.06 -5.99 -9.45
N SER A 166 -14.26 -5.48 -9.18
CA SER A 166 -14.84 -4.36 -9.95
C SER A 166 -13.94 -3.11 -9.94
N SER A 167 -13.16 -2.91 -8.88
CA SER A 167 -12.19 -1.81 -8.80
C SER A 167 -11.02 -1.97 -9.77
N PHE A 168 -10.75 -3.17 -10.27
CA PHE A 168 -9.68 -3.44 -11.24
C PHE A 168 -10.12 -3.21 -12.69
N GLU A 169 -11.41 -2.96 -12.92
CA GLU A 169 -11.94 -2.52 -14.23
C GLU A 169 -11.60 -1.07 -14.53
N ASN A 170 -11.04 -0.35 -13.55
CA ASN A 170 -10.50 0.99 -13.75
C ASN A 170 -9.48 0.98 -14.90
N PRO A 171 -9.62 1.88 -15.90
CA PRO A 171 -8.79 1.84 -17.11
C PRO A 171 -7.30 2.07 -16.86
N ASP A 172 -6.95 2.67 -15.71
CA ASP A 172 -5.58 2.96 -15.31
C ASP A 172 -4.99 1.87 -14.38
N TRP A 173 -5.78 0.89 -13.94
CA TRP A 173 -5.37 -0.12 -12.94
C TRP A 173 -4.12 -0.88 -13.35
N ALA A 174 -4.09 -1.39 -14.57
CA ALA A 174 -2.98 -2.21 -15.05
C ALA A 174 -1.69 -1.39 -15.16
N ASP A 175 -1.76 -0.16 -15.69
CA ASP A 175 -0.57 0.67 -15.86
C ASP A 175 -0.02 1.17 -14.53
N VAL A 176 -0.89 1.56 -13.58
CA VAL A 176 -0.47 1.92 -12.21
C VAL A 176 0.15 0.71 -11.52
N THR A 177 -0.47 -0.46 -11.62
CA THR A 177 0.03 -1.73 -11.06
C THR A 177 1.41 -2.08 -11.59
N LEU A 178 1.55 -2.12 -12.90
CA LEU A 178 2.81 -2.47 -13.56
C LEU A 178 3.90 -1.46 -13.24
N HIS A 179 3.57 -0.17 -13.23
CA HIS A 179 4.53 0.87 -12.85
C HIS A 179 5.01 0.68 -11.40
N SER A 180 4.10 0.42 -10.46
CA SER A 180 4.46 0.26 -9.03
C SER A 180 5.50 -0.83 -8.80
N TYR A 181 5.34 -1.99 -9.43
CA TYR A 181 6.27 -3.09 -9.26
C TYR A 181 7.55 -2.93 -10.09
N ARG A 182 7.48 -2.34 -11.29
CA ARG A 182 8.68 -2.12 -12.10
C ARG A 182 9.59 -1.06 -11.50
N VAL A 183 9.05 0.08 -11.09
CA VAL A 183 9.84 1.16 -10.48
C VAL A 183 10.49 0.70 -9.17
N ARG A 184 9.80 -0.15 -8.39
CA ARG A 184 10.33 -0.76 -7.16
C ARG A 184 11.65 -1.51 -7.40
N TRP A 185 11.78 -2.13 -8.57
CA TRP A 185 12.94 -2.94 -8.96
C TRP A 185 13.81 -2.27 -10.02
N GLU A 186 13.64 -0.97 -10.27
CA GLU A 186 14.43 -0.20 -11.24
C GLU A 186 14.25 -0.65 -12.71
N GLU A 187 13.12 -1.29 -13.00
CA GLU A 187 12.72 -1.78 -14.33
C GLU A 187 11.79 -0.81 -15.07
N ALA A 188 11.61 0.40 -14.54
CA ALA A 188 10.89 1.52 -15.16
C ALA A 188 11.42 2.85 -14.63
N GLU A 189 11.34 3.89 -15.46
CA GLU A 189 11.66 5.26 -15.05
C GLU A 189 10.67 5.75 -13.97
N PRO A 190 11.16 6.38 -12.89
CA PRO A 190 10.30 6.99 -11.89
C PRO A 190 9.61 8.24 -12.44
N ASP A 191 8.55 8.67 -11.77
CA ASP A 191 7.83 9.89 -12.09
C ASP A 191 8.59 11.10 -11.50
N PRO A 192 9.13 11.99 -12.35
CA PRO A 192 9.99 13.08 -11.89
C PRO A 192 9.27 14.07 -10.95
N ARG A 193 7.93 14.10 -10.97
CA ARG A 193 7.13 14.96 -10.09
C ARG A 193 7.27 14.58 -8.62
N TYR A 194 7.56 13.32 -8.34
CA TYR A 194 7.63 12.79 -6.97
C TYR A 194 9.06 12.45 -6.53
N ALA A 195 10.08 12.74 -7.36
CA ALA A 195 11.48 12.44 -7.08
C ALA A 195 11.98 13.06 -5.77
N GLU A 196 11.58 14.30 -5.46
CA GLU A 196 11.91 14.95 -4.18
C GLU A 196 11.34 14.16 -2.99
N LEU A 197 10.07 13.80 -3.07
CA LEU A 197 9.38 13.11 -1.99
C LEU A 197 9.97 11.70 -1.78
N ALA A 198 10.22 10.97 -2.86
CA ALA A 198 10.90 9.68 -2.82
C ALA A 198 12.29 9.80 -2.20
N ARG A 199 13.08 10.82 -2.59
CA ARG A 199 14.41 11.08 -2.01
C ARG A 199 14.33 11.39 -0.52
N ARG A 200 13.38 12.23 -0.09
CA ARG A 200 13.17 12.53 1.34
C ARG A 200 12.83 11.27 2.12
N GLN A 201 11.91 10.44 1.64
CA GLN A 201 11.59 9.17 2.29
C GLN A 201 12.82 8.27 2.43
N ALA A 202 13.62 8.13 1.37
CA ALA A 202 14.78 7.25 1.34
C ALA A 202 15.87 7.65 2.36
N THR A 203 15.94 8.92 2.76
CA THR A 203 16.92 9.39 3.75
C THR A 203 16.42 9.31 5.20
N VAL A 204 15.12 9.11 5.44
CA VAL A 204 14.60 9.01 6.81
C VAL A 204 15.03 7.69 7.45
N LYS A 205 15.64 7.81 8.63
CA LYS A 205 16.02 6.68 9.48
C LYS A 205 15.20 6.58 10.76
N ILE A 206 14.57 7.68 11.19
CA ILE A 206 13.82 7.76 12.44
C ILE A 206 12.42 8.32 12.17
N ILE A 207 11.40 7.65 12.71
CA ILE A 207 10.01 8.08 12.71
C ILE A 207 9.65 8.56 14.12
N THR A 208 9.14 9.79 14.20
CA THR A 208 8.76 10.47 15.46
C THR A 208 7.24 10.42 15.73
N VAL A 209 6.48 9.77 14.85
CA VAL A 209 5.04 9.56 14.99
C VAL A 209 4.77 8.24 15.73
N PRO A 210 3.75 8.14 16.60
CA PRO A 210 3.32 6.87 17.18
C PRO A 210 2.91 5.84 16.12
N ILE A 211 3.52 4.65 16.14
CA ILE A 211 3.31 3.57 15.18
C ILE A 211 2.83 2.28 15.87
N LEU A 212 1.80 1.66 15.30
CA LEU A 212 1.43 0.27 15.52
C LEU A 212 1.69 -0.54 14.26
N THR A 213 2.51 -1.58 14.33
CA THR A 213 2.71 -2.53 13.23
C THR A 213 1.98 -3.82 13.55
N LEU A 214 1.06 -4.24 12.68
CA LEU A 214 0.33 -5.51 12.79
C LEU A 214 0.75 -6.42 11.64
N HIS A 215 1.09 -7.67 11.92
CA HIS A 215 1.46 -8.65 10.89
C HIS A 215 0.70 -9.96 11.10
N GLY A 216 0.20 -10.59 10.04
CA GLY A 216 -0.32 -11.95 10.13
C GLY A 216 0.81 -12.97 10.24
N GLY A 217 0.74 -13.89 11.19
CA GLY A 217 1.71 -14.97 11.36
C GLY A 217 1.70 -15.96 10.19
N ASP A 218 0.56 -16.10 9.53
CA ASP A 218 0.35 -16.92 8.34
C ASP A 218 0.46 -16.13 7.02
N ASP A 219 1.01 -14.91 7.03
CA ASP A 219 1.19 -14.11 5.82
C ASP A 219 2.16 -14.80 4.85
N ARG A 220 1.66 -15.17 3.67
CA ARG A 220 2.40 -15.90 2.63
C ARG A 220 3.09 -14.97 1.62
N VAL A 221 2.88 -13.67 1.72
CA VAL A 221 3.41 -12.66 0.79
C VAL A 221 4.65 -12.05 1.36
N VAL A 222 4.53 -11.51 2.56
CA VAL A 222 5.62 -10.85 3.27
C VAL A 222 5.75 -11.51 4.61
N PHE A 223 6.87 -12.21 4.81
CA PHE A 223 7.05 -12.98 6.02
C PHE A 223 7.18 -12.04 7.23
N ALA A 224 6.60 -12.44 8.36
CA ALA A 224 6.53 -11.63 9.57
C ALA A 224 7.94 -11.22 10.08
N GLN A 225 8.97 -12.03 9.79
CA GLN A 225 10.37 -11.74 10.11
C GLN A 225 10.86 -10.42 9.48
N SER A 226 10.26 -9.99 8.37
CA SER A 226 10.61 -8.71 7.72
C SER A 226 10.33 -7.47 8.56
N SER A 227 9.55 -7.60 9.65
CA SER A 227 9.24 -6.50 10.57
C SER A 227 9.96 -6.61 11.93
N GLU A 228 10.85 -7.59 12.11
CA GLU A 228 11.60 -7.79 13.36
C GLU A 228 12.80 -6.84 13.49
N GLY A 229 13.12 -6.42 14.71
CA GLY A 229 14.35 -5.66 15.00
C GLY A 229 14.34 -4.21 14.50
N LEU A 230 13.17 -3.64 14.21
CA LEU A 230 13.03 -2.29 13.66
C LEU A 230 12.83 -1.21 14.73
N GLU A 231 12.84 -1.56 16.02
CA GLU A 231 12.54 -0.67 17.15
C GLU A 231 13.41 0.60 17.15
N GLU A 232 14.67 0.49 16.73
CA GLU A 232 15.62 1.62 16.66
C GLU A 232 15.17 2.75 15.71
N HIS A 233 14.26 2.45 14.78
CA HIS A 233 13.74 3.44 13.83
C HIS A 233 12.60 4.29 14.41
N PHE A 234 12.16 4.07 15.65
CA PHE A 234 11.00 4.75 16.22
C PHE A 234 11.36 5.40 17.56
N THR A 235 11.18 6.71 17.67
CA THR A 235 11.48 7.47 18.91
C THR A 235 10.24 7.85 19.70
N ALA A 236 9.05 7.75 19.09
CA ALA A 236 7.77 7.81 19.79
C ALA A 236 7.30 6.40 20.20
N PHE A 237 6.01 6.25 20.51
CA PHE A 237 5.43 4.94 20.75
C PHE A 237 5.59 4.04 19.52
N TYR A 238 6.15 2.85 19.72
CA TYR A 238 6.19 1.78 18.72
C TYR A 238 5.73 0.49 19.36
N ARG A 239 4.83 -0.22 18.69
CA ARG A 239 4.45 -1.58 19.05
C ARG A 239 4.32 -2.43 17.80
N ARG A 240 5.00 -3.56 17.80
CA ARG A 240 4.80 -4.64 16.83
C ARG A 240 3.93 -5.73 17.43
N VAL A 241 2.97 -6.23 16.67
CA VAL A 241 2.14 -7.38 17.02
C VAL A 241 2.08 -8.33 15.83
N VAL A 242 2.39 -9.61 16.08
CA VAL A 242 2.14 -10.69 15.13
C VAL A 242 0.89 -11.42 15.60
N LEU A 243 -0.10 -11.53 14.72
CA LEU A 243 -1.36 -12.23 14.97
C LEU A 243 -1.17 -13.70 14.60
N GLY A 244 -1.56 -14.62 15.49
CA GLY A 244 -1.51 -16.07 15.23
C GLY A 244 -2.77 -16.59 14.57
#